data_AF-A0A0F2J830-F1
#
_entry.id   AF-A0A0F2J830-F1
#
_cell.length_a   1.000
_cell.length_b   1.000
_cell.length_c   1.000
_cell.angle_alpha   90.00
_cell.angle_beta   90.00
_cell.angle_gamma   90.00
#
_symmetry.space_group_name_H-M   'P 1'
#
loop_
_entity.id
_entity.type
_entity.pdbx_description
1 polymer ?
#
loop_
_entity_poly.entity_id
_entity_poly.type
_entity_poly.pdbx_seq_one_letter_code
_entity_poly.pdbx_strand_id
1 'polypeptide(L)'
;MEFSNGVNIIYGPSNTGKTYIVRCIDYLFGSDENPIDETTGYDCIKLIVKTAKGSITLSRKLSKKKVEVLSSDNKIESGTYLLKGKYEKTINSIWLRLIGVDEQYFIIKNEQFEKQCLTLRTFIHIFLLTEQRIINNKSILLPITATANTATISSLLFLANGNDFGEITPQEDKKIKKAKKNAVVAYINKELSNLADRKGALAETLALNKPLNLDQEISNIIDKISSKETAVTVAISRNQQLLKELTNTNERLSECNILYNRYQELKSQYSSAELKHDFLH
;
A
#
# COMPACT_ATOMS: atom_id res chain seq x y z
N MET A 1 -7.79 -10.42 -8.28
CA MET A 1 -8.14 -9.26 -7.44
C MET A 1 -7.07 -8.22 -7.63
N GLU A 2 -7.45 -6.97 -7.86
CA GLU A 2 -6.53 -5.85 -8.03
C GLU A 2 -6.83 -4.82 -6.92
N PHE A 3 -5.77 -4.31 -6.30
CA PHE A 3 -5.87 -3.28 -5.27
C PHE A 3 -5.52 -1.93 -5.88
N SER A 4 -6.26 -0.90 -5.47
CA SER A 4 -6.00 0.49 -5.84
C SER A 4 -5.01 1.14 -4.85
N ASN A 5 -4.42 2.27 -5.24
CA ASN A 5 -3.56 3.01 -4.32
C ASN A 5 -4.38 3.57 -3.14
N GLY A 6 -3.84 3.46 -1.92
CA GLY A 6 -4.48 3.93 -0.70
C GLY A 6 -5.25 2.83 0.04
N VAL A 7 -6.32 3.23 0.72
CA VAL A 7 -7.11 2.32 1.57
C VAL A 7 -8.05 1.49 0.71
N ASN A 8 -7.92 0.16 0.79
CA ASN A 8 -8.81 -0.78 0.11
C ASN A 8 -9.68 -1.48 1.16
N ILE A 9 -11.00 -1.42 0.98
CA ILE A 9 -11.97 -2.06 1.89
C ILE A 9 -12.63 -3.22 1.13
N ILE A 10 -12.50 -4.42 1.67
CA ILE A 10 -13.15 -5.63 1.14
C ILE A 10 -14.37 -5.93 2.00
N TYR A 11 -15.57 -5.86 1.43
CA TYR A 11 -16.83 -6.11 2.12
C TYR A 11 -17.67 -7.20 1.42
N GLY A 12 -18.60 -7.78 2.16
CA GLY A 12 -19.50 -8.84 1.69
C GLY A 12 -20.08 -9.65 2.86
N PRO A 13 -21.00 -10.60 2.62
CA PRO A 13 -21.62 -11.41 3.68
C PRO A 13 -20.60 -12.23 4.49
N SER A 14 -20.85 -12.52 5.77
CA SER A 14 -19.92 -13.32 6.59
C SER A 14 -19.60 -14.68 5.96
N ASN A 15 -18.40 -15.21 6.19
CA ASN A 15 -17.91 -16.49 5.64
C ASN A 15 -17.80 -16.58 4.10
N THR A 16 -17.86 -15.48 3.36
CA THR A 16 -17.69 -15.49 1.88
C THR A 16 -16.24 -15.46 1.40
N GLY A 17 -15.29 -15.94 2.21
CA GLY A 17 -13.89 -16.04 1.80
C GLY A 17 -13.05 -14.76 1.89
N LYS A 18 -13.55 -13.67 2.52
CA LYS A 18 -12.75 -12.47 2.79
C LYS A 18 -11.46 -12.79 3.57
N THR A 19 -11.57 -13.67 4.56
CA THR A 19 -10.44 -14.15 5.37
C THR A 19 -9.40 -14.88 4.52
N TYR A 20 -9.79 -15.49 3.39
CA TYR A 20 -8.83 -16.14 2.48
C TYR A 20 -7.82 -15.16 1.91
N ILE A 21 -8.20 -13.91 1.64
CA ILE A 21 -7.29 -12.92 1.07
C ILE A 21 -6.09 -12.69 1.99
N VAL A 22 -6.35 -12.47 3.29
CA VAL A 22 -5.29 -12.30 4.30
C VAL A 22 -4.46 -13.58 4.44
N ARG A 23 -5.08 -14.76 4.43
CA ARG A 23 -4.38 -16.04 4.50
C ARG A 23 -3.49 -16.28 3.26
N CYS A 24 -3.94 -15.91 2.07
CA CYS A 24 -3.16 -16.03 0.84
C CYS A 24 -1.91 -15.14 0.88
N ILE A 25 -2.03 -13.92 1.41
CA ILE A 25 -0.89 -13.02 1.64
C ILE A 25 0.06 -13.64 2.67
N ASP A 26 -0.45 -14.12 3.81
CA ASP A 26 0.35 -14.77 4.86
C ASP A 26 1.11 -16.01 4.33
N TYR A 27 0.47 -16.77 3.45
CA TYR A 27 1.07 -17.93 2.78
C TYR A 27 2.26 -17.54 1.90
N LEU A 28 2.15 -16.46 1.13
CA LEU A 28 3.27 -15.93 0.35
C LEU A 28 4.33 -15.25 1.20
N PHE A 29 4.01 -14.88 2.45
CA PHE A 29 5.00 -14.41 3.44
C PHE A 29 5.69 -15.58 4.19
N GLY A 30 5.39 -16.82 3.80
CA GLY A 30 6.12 -18.01 4.24
C GLY A 30 5.40 -18.85 5.29
N SER A 31 4.08 -18.68 5.47
CA SER A 31 3.29 -19.61 6.29
C SER A 31 3.31 -21.03 5.70
N ASP A 32 3.37 -22.04 6.57
CA ASP A 32 3.25 -23.46 6.20
C ASP A 32 1.76 -23.89 6.14
N GLU A 33 0.82 -23.09 6.66
CA GLU A 33 -0.60 -23.40 6.68
C GLU A 33 -1.26 -23.15 5.32
N ASN A 34 -1.99 -24.14 4.80
CA ASN A 34 -2.74 -23.96 3.56
C ASN A 34 -3.83 -22.88 3.75
N PRO A 35 -3.87 -21.84 2.90
CA PRO A 35 -4.75 -20.70 3.10
C PRO A 35 -6.16 -20.93 2.59
N ILE A 36 -6.34 -21.82 1.62
CA ILE A 36 -7.63 -22.15 0.99
C ILE A 36 -7.87 -23.66 1.14
N ASP A 37 -9.13 -24.05 1.22
CA ASP A 37 -9.56 -25.45 1.22
C ASP A 37 -9.32 -26.10 -0.15
N GLU A 38 -8.87 -27.35 -0.17
CA GLU A 38 -8.59 -28.13 -1.38
C GLU A 38 -9.85 -28.33 -2.24
N THR A 39 -11.03 -28.29 -1.63
CA THR A 39 -12.34 -28.42 -2.32
C THR A 39 -12.67 -27.27 -3.26
N THR A 40 -11.96 -26.15 -3.16
CA THR A 40 -12.22 -24.97 -4.02
C THR A 40 -11.71 -25.12 -5.45
N GLY A 41 -10.85 -26.11 -5.72
CA GLY A 41 -10.24 -26.33 -7.04
C GLY A 41 -9.06 -25.40 -7.37
N TYR A 42 -8.73 -24.44 -6.49
CA TYR A 42 -7.54 -23.60 -6.65
C TYR A 42 -6.28 -24.33 -6.17
N ASP A 43 -5.19 -24.25 -6.94
CA ASP A 43 -3.92 -24.94 -6.63
C ASP A 43 -2.73 -23.99 -6.46
N CYS A 44 -2.91 -22.70 -6.75
CA CYS A 44 -1.82 -21.72 -6.85
C CYS A 44 -2.26 -20.33 -6.38
N ILE A 45 -1.33 -19.63 -5.70
CA ILE A 45 -1.51 -18.26 -5.24
C ILE A 45 -0.46 -17.39 -5.90
N LYS A 46 -0.92 -16.29 -6.49
CA LYS A 46 -0.06 -15.30 -7.16
C LYS A 46 -0.25 -13.92 -6.53
N LEU A 47 0.85 -13.26 -6.20
CA LEU A 47 0.90 -11.88 -5.71
C LEU A 47 1.83 -11.06 -6.58
N ILE A 48 1.41 -9.85 -6.92
CA ILE A 48 2.22 -8.89 -7.65
C ILE A 48 2.44 -7.70 -6.72
N VAL A 49 3.70 -7.44 -6.39
CA VAL A 49 4.13 -6.32 -5.55
C VAL A 49 4.81 -5.30 -6.45
N LYS A 50 4.31 -4.06 -6.45
CA LYS A 50 4.92 -2.93 -7.16
C LYS A 50 5.70 -2.08 -6.15
N THR A 51 6.94 -1.74 -6.47
CA THR A 51 7.81 -0.87 -5.68
C THR A 51 8.34 0.25 -6.56
N ALA A 52 9.03 1.23 -5.96
CA ALA A 52 9.69 2.29 -6.73
C ALA A 52 10.82 1.77 -7.66
N LYS A 53 11.33 0.55 -7.41
CA LYS A 53 12.43 -0.07 -8.17
C LYS A 53 11.96 -1.03 -9.26
N GLY A 54 10.65 -1.31 -9.33
CA GLY A 54 10.08 -2.24 -10.30
C GLY A 54 8.90 -3.01 -9.74
N SER A 55 8.66 -4.18 -10.31
CA SER A 55 7.59 -5.11 -9.90
C SER A 55 8.13 -6.51 -9.69
N ILE A 56 7.55 -7.21 -8.71
CA ILE A 56 7.89 -8.58 -8.36
C ILE A 56 6.59 -9.38 -8.35
N THR A 57 6.60 -10.49 -9.06
CA THR A 57 5.52 -11.46 -9.09
C THR A 57 5.97 -12.71 -8.36
N LEU A 58 5.25 -13.07 -7.29
CA LEU A 58 5.46 -14.30 -6.55
C LEU A 58 4.33 -15.27 -6.85
N SER A 59 4.65 -16.53 -7.11
CA SER A 59 3.70 -17.60 -7.38
C SER A 59 4.04 -18.83 -6.56
N ARG A 60 3.13 -19.30 -5.71
CA ARG A 60 3.32 -20.47 -4.85
C ARG A 60 2.17 -21.44 -5.01
N LYS A 61 2.49 -22.69 -5.36
CA LYS A 61 1.50 -23.78 -5.37
C LYS A 61 1.17 -24.20 -3.93
N LEU A 62 -0.09 -24.57 -3.71
CA LEU A 62 -0.55 -25.11 -2.43
C LEU A 62 0.24 -26.36 -2.06
N SER A 63 0.43 -26.59 -0.76
CA SER A 63 1.21 -27.72 -0.22
C SER A 63 2.66 -27.82 -0.74
N LYS A 64 3.20 -26.79 -1.40
CA LYS A 64 4.61 -26.73 -1.85
C LYS A 64 5.39 -25.70 -1.04
N LYS A 65 6.69 -25.98 -0.87
CA LYS A 65 7.67 -25.12 -0.16
C LYS A 65 8.57 -24.33 -1.12
N LYS A 66 8.17 -24.22 -2.38
CA LYS A 66 8.86 -23.51 -3.45
C LYS A 66 7.97 -22.37 -3.93
N VAL A 67 8.59 -21.21 -4.17
CA VAL A 67 7.94 -20.01 -4.68
C VAL A 67 8.67 -19.59 -5.94
N GLU A 68 7.93 -19.50 -7.04
CA GLU A 68 8.45 -18.98 -8.30
C GLU A 68 8.36 -17.45 -8.27
N VAL A 69 9.45 -16.80 -8.63
CA VAL A 69 9.60 -15.34 -8.54
C VAL A 69 10.03 -14.81 -9.90
N LEU A 70 9.28 -13.84 -10.40
CA LEU A 70 9.64 -13.03 -11.56
C LEU A 70 9.79 -11.59 -11.10
N SER A 71 10.99 -11.03 -11.27
CA SER A 71 11.34 -9.70 -10.80
C SER A 71 11.84 -8.84 -11.95
N SER A 72 11.41 -7.58 -11.93
CA SER A 72 12.01 -6.49 -12.73
C SER A 72 12.94 -5.59 -11.90
N ASP A 73 13.01 -5.81 -10.58
CA ASP A 73 13.97 -5.16 -9.69
C ASP A 73 15.33 -5.86 -9.81
N ASN A 74 16.39 -5.11 -10.11
CA ASN A 74 17.75 -5.63 -10.30
C ASN A 74 18.37 -6.24 -9.05
N LYS A 75 17.88 -5.91 -7.84
CA LYS A 75 18.36 -6.49 -6.58
C LYS A 75 17.78 -7.88 -6.30
N ILE A 76 16.75 -8.28 -7.05
CA ILE A 76 16.02 -9.53 -6.82
C ILE A 76 16.06 -10.35 -8.11
N GLU A 77 16.78 -11.47 -8.06
CA GLU A 77 16.87 -12.39 -9.18
C GLU A 77 15.52 -13.08 -9.42
N SER A 78 15.16 -13.26 -10.68
CA SER A 78 14.06 -14.17 -11.03
C SER A 78 14.51 -15.62 -10.84
N GLY A 79 13.61 -16.47 -10.38
CA GLY A 79 13.86 -17.89 -10.19
C GLY A 79 13.05 -18.51 -9.06
N THR A 80 13.46 -19.70 -8.65
CA THR A 80 12.79 -20.47 -7.60
C THR A 80 13.42 -20.22 -6.23
N TYR A 81 12.59 -19.82 -5.27
CA TYR A 81 12.95 -19.58 -3.89
C TYR A 81 12.30 -20.60 -2.96
N LEU A 82 12.99 -20.94 -1.87
CA LEU A 82 12.53 -21.89 -0.86
C LEU A 82 11.96 -21.16 0.37
N LEU A 83 11.14 -21.85 1.16
CA LEU A 83 10.74 -21.32 2.48
C LEU A 83 11.89 -21.38 3.50
N LYS A 84 12.70 -22.43 3.42
CA LYS A 84 13.83 -22.72 4.33
C LYS A 84 14.98 -23.28 3.50
N GLY A 85 16.20 -22.88 3.80
CA GLY A 85 17.40 -23.26 3.06
C GLY A 85 18.49 -22.18 3.13
N LYS A 86 19.36 -22.12 2.12
CA LYS A 86 20.37 -21.06 1.99
C LYS A 86 19.69 -19.70 1.86
N TYR A 87 19.99 -18.78 2.77
CA TYR A 87 19.31 -17.48 2.92
C TYR A 87 19.02 -16.76 1.59
N GLU A 88 20.03 -16.62 0.73
CA GLU A 88 19.91 -15.93 -0.56
C GLU A 88 18.81 -16.50 -1.46
N LYS A 89 18.56 -17.81 -1.40
CA LYS A 89 17.54 -18.52 -2.17
C LYS A 89 16.28 -18.79 -1.34
N THR A 90 16.05 -18.03 -0.27
CA THR A 90 14.80 -18.10 0.51
C THR A 90 13.88 -16.93 0.24
N ILE A 91 12.57 -17.14 0.38
CA ILE A 91 11.60 -16.05 0.25
C ILE A 91 11.82 -14.92 1.28
N ASN A 92 12.44 -15.25 2.40
CA ASN A 92 12.79 -14.28 3.42
C ASN A 92 13.77 -13.21 2.92
N SER A 93 14.76 -13.60 2.09
CA SER A 93 15.71 -12.63 1.54
C SER A 93 15.03 -11.62 0.62
N ILE A 94 14.02 -12.03 -0.13
CA ILE A 94 13.23 -11.15 -0.99
C ILE A 94 12.50 -10.10 -0.15
N TRP A 95 11.73 -10.54 0.85
CA TRP A 95 10.94 -9.62 1.67
C TRP A 95 11.82 -8.65 2.47
N LEU A 96 12.97 -9.12 2.98
CA LEU A 96 13.92 -8.27 3.68
C LEU A 96 14.60 -7.26 2.73
N ARG A 97 15.01 -7.66 1.52
CA ARG A 97 15.54 -6.74 0.49
C ARG A 97 14.54 -5.65 0.12
N LEU A 98 13.25 -6.00 0.05
CA LEU A 98 12.19 -5.05 -0.26
C LEU A 98 12.04 -3.93 0.78
N ILE A 99 12.36 -4.21 2.05
CA ILE A 99 12.36 -3.22 3.13
C ILE A 99 13.74 -2.60 3.37
N GLY A 100 14.71 -2.84 2.48
CA GLY A 100 16.04 -2.25 2.52
C GLY A 100 17.10 -3.05 3.30
N VAL A 101 16.82 -4.30 3.65
CA VAL A 101 17.75 -5.20 4.35
C VAL A 101 18.35 -6.16 3.32
N ASP A 102 19.51 -5.80 2.77
CA ASP A 102 20.10 -6.51 1.61
C ASP A 102 20.83 -7.81 2.00
N GLU A 103 21.43 -7.84 3.19
CA GLU A 103 22.26 -8.93 3.70
C GLU A 103 21.53 -9.83 4.72
N GLN A 104 22.20 -10.90 5.15
CA GLN A 104 21.70 -11.78 6.21
C GLN A 104 22.12 -11.25 7.58
N TYR A 105 21.14 -10.90 8.41
CA TYR A 105 21.38 -10.39 9.76
C TYR A 105 20.93 -11.38 10.83
N PHE A 106 21.56 -11.30 12.01
CA PHE A 106 21.24 -12.14 13.15
C PHE A 106 20.78 -11.30 14.34
N ILE A 107 19.68 -11.73 14.95
CA ILE A 107 19.07 -11.08 16.10
C ILE A 107 19.15 -11.97 17.33
N ILE A 108 19.08 -11.36 18.50
CA ILE A 108 18.99 -12.08 19.77
C ILE A 108 17.61 -12.76 19.86
N LYS A 109 17.62 -14.06 20.14
CA LYS A 109 16.44 -14.91 20.24
C LYS A 109 15.87 -14.96 21.65
N ASN A 110 16.73 -15.01 22.68
CA ASN A 110 16.33 -15.23 24.08
C ASN A 110 17.26 -14.53 25.08
N GLU A 111 16.93 -14.66 26.37
CA GLU A 111 17.69 -14.08 27.49
C GLU A 111 19.12 -14.62 27.61
N GLN A 112 19.39 -15.80 27.07
CA GLN A 112 20.71 -16.42 27.00
C GLN A 112 21.58 -15.80 25.90
N PHE A 113 21.07 -14.80 25.16
CA PHE A 113 21.74 -14.19 24.02
C PHE A 113 22.02 -15.18 22.87
N GLU A 114 21.24 -16.27 22.79
CA GLU A 114 21.27 -17.12 21.60
C GLU A 114 20.81 -16.30 20.40
N LYS A 115 21.38 -16.60 19.24
CA LYS A 115 21.09 -15.89 18.00
C LYS A 115 20.14 -16.68 17.11
N GLN A 116 19.39 -15.97 16.31
CA GLN A 116 18.68 -16.53 15.16
C GLN A 116 18.75 -15.57 13.98
N CYS A 117 18.55 -16.10 12.77
CA CYS A 117 18.43 -15.30 11.57
C CYS A 117 17.21 -14.38 11.67
N LEU A 118 17.36 -13.11 11.26
CA LEU A 118 16.24 -12.19 11.10
C LEU A 118 15.32 -12.71 10.00
N THR A 119 14.03 -12.82 10.31
CA THR A 119 13.03 -13.20 9.31
C THR A 119 11.84 -12.26 9.33
N LEU A 120 11.16 -12.10 8.20
CA LEU A 120 9.90 -11.36 8.12
C LEU A 120 8.88 -11.91 9.13
N ARG A 121 8.85 -13.24 9.31
CA ARG A 121 7.98 -13.93 10.26
C ARG A 121 8.21 -13.51 11.72
N THR A 122 9.38 -13.00 12.07
CA THR A 122 9.70 -12.55 13.44
C THR A 122 8.87 -11.34 13.88
N PHE A 123 8.42 -10.52 12.93
CA PHE A 123 7.69 -9.27 13.19
C PHE A 123 6.45 -9.08 12.29
N ILE A 124 6.07 -10.10 11.53
CA ILE A 124 4.92 -10.07 10.60
C ILE A 124 3.60 -9.65 11.28
N HIS A 125 3.40 -10.09 12.53
CA HIS A 125 2.18 -9.83 13.31
C HIS A 125 1.98 -8.35 13.67
N ILE A 126 2.94 -7.48 13.35
CA ILE A 126 2.86 -6.04 13.58
C ILE A 126 2.13 -5.35 12.42
N PHE A 127 2.23 -5.87 11.20
CA PHE A 127 1.65 -5.26 10.00
C PHE A 127 0.64 -6.15 9.27
N LEU A 128 0.61 -7.46 9.54
CA LEU A 128 -0.42 -8.38 9.06
C LEU A 128 -1.30 -8.82 10.23
N LEU A 129 -2.44 -8.15 10.41
CA LEU A 129 -3.37 -8.40 11.50
C LEU A 129 -4.50 -9.32 11.05
N THR A 130 -4.60 -10.49 11.70
CA THR A 130 -5.73 -11.41 11.53
C THR A 130 -6.84 -11.09 12.54
N GLU A 131 -8.05 -11.57 12.28
CA GLU A 131 -9.20 -11.42 13.19
C GLU A 131 -8.87 -11.94 14.60
N GLN A 132 -8.28 -13.12 14.71
CA GLN A 132 -7.84 -13.70 15.98
C GLN A 132 -6.82 -12.82 16.71
N ARG A 133 -5.95 -12.14 15.96
CA ARG A 133 -4.93 -11.24 16.52
C ARG A 133 -5.56 -9.97 17.07
N ILE A 134 -6.57 -9.43 16.39
CA ILE A 134 -7.28 -8.20 16.79
C ILE A 134 -8.13 -8.43 18.05
N ILE A 135 -8.77 -9.59 18.17
CA ILE A 135 -9.60 -9.94 19.33
C ILE A 135 -8.76 -10.20 20.60
N ASN A 136 -7.46 -10.48 20.45
CA ASN A 136 -6.58 -10.79 21.56
C ASN A 136 -6.17 -9.53 22.33
N ASN A 137 -6.30 -9.55 23.67
CA ASN A 137 -5.93 -8.43 24.56
C ASN A 137 -4.41 -8.21 24.71
N LYS A 138 -3.57 -9.03 24.07
CA LYS A 138 -2.11 -8.82 24.05
C LYS A 138 -1.73 -7.71 23.07
N SER A 139 -0.70 -6.95 23.43
CA SER A 139 -0.13 -5.89 22.58
C SER A 139 0.20 -6.42 21.17
N ILE A 140 -0.18 -5.65 20.14
CA ILE A 140 0.15 -5.94 18.74
C ILE A 140 1.67 -5.97 18.51
N LEU A 141 2.45 -5.23 19.30
CA LEU A 141 3.91 -5.23 19.18
C LEU A 141 4.55 -6.55 19.64
N LEU A 142 3.89 -7.29 20.53
CA LEU A 142 4.44 -8.50 21.13
C LEU A 142 3.72 -9.74 20.60
N PRO A 143 4.44 -10.79 20.15
CA PRO A 143 3.81 -12.00 19.67
C PRO A 143 2.93 -12.65 20.75
N ILE A 144 1.99 -13.49 20.33
CA ILE A 144 1.12 -14.21 21.28
C ILE A 144 1.95 -15.14 22.18
N THR A 145 3.03 -15.72 21.63
CA THR A 145 3.98 -16.59 22.30
C THR A 145 5.07 -15.77 23.00
N ALA A 146 5.08 -15.78 24.34
CA ALA A 146 6.01 -14.98 25.14
C ALA A 146 7.49 -15.31 24.86
N THR A 147 7.80 -16.55 24.48
CA THR A 147 9.15 -16.99 24.12
C THR A 147 9.72 -16.29 22.89
N ALA A 148 8.88 -15.71 22.03
CA ALA A 148 9.29 -14.95 20.87
C ALA A 148 9.42 -13.43 21.15
N ASN A 149 9.11 -12.96 22.35
CA ASN A 149 9.16 -11.53 22.68
C ASN A 149 10.53 -10.92 22.46
N THR A 150 11.58 -11.56 22.97
CA THR A 150 12.96 -11.08 22.83
C THR A 150 13.35 -10.98 21.35
N ALA A 151 13.05 -12.01 20.57
CA ALA A 151 13.26 -12.01 19.14
C ALA A 151 12.54 -10.86 18.41
N THR A 152 11.26 -10.64 18.71
CA THR A 152 10.49 -9.57 18.09
C THR A 152 11.03 -8.19 18.48
N ILE A 153 11.33 -7.96 19.76
CA ILE A 153 11.90 -6.68 20.21
C ILE A 153 13.28 -6.46 19.58
N SER A 154 14.14 -7.48 19.54
CA SER A 154 15.44 -7.39 18.88
C SER A 154 15.32 -7.13 17.38
N SER A 155 14.33 -7.72 16.70
CA SER A 155 14.06 -7.41 15.29
C SER A 155 13.62 -5.97 15.08
N LEU A 156 12.78 -5.42 15.98
CA LEU A 156 12.36 -4.02 15.91
C LEU A 156 13.51 -3.05 16.20
N LEU A 157 14.36 -3.37 17.18
CA LEU A 157 15.57 -2.59 17.45
C LEU A 157 16.53 -2.58 16.27
N PHE A 158 16.67 -3.72 15.58
CA PHE A 158 17.44 -3.81 14.34
C PHE A 158 16.83 -2.94 13.24
N LEU A 159 15.53 -3.05 13.00
CA LEU A 159 14.84 -2.25 11.97
C LEU A 159 14.89 -0.74 12.27
N ALA A 160 14.89 -0.34 13.53
CA ALA A 160 14.94 1.06 13.94
C ALA A 160 16.36 1.66 13.86
N ASN A 161 17.39 0.89 14.24
CA ASN A 161 18.74 1.44 14.43
C ASN A 161 19.75 0.98 13.37
N GLY A 162 19.44 -0.05 12.58
CA GLY A 162 20.37 -0.66 11.61
C GLY A 162 21.54 -1.43 12.23
N ASN A 163 21.66 -1.45 13.57
CA ASN A 163 22.74 -2.14 14.26
C ASN A 163 22.49 -3.65 14.30
N ASP A 164 23.37 -4.43 13.67
CA ASP A 164 23.38 -5.88 13.77
C ASP A 164 23.84 -6.34 15.16
N PHE A 165 23.23 -7.42 15.67
CA PHE A 165 23.69 -8.11 16.88
C PHE A 165 24.69 -9.24 16.54
N GLY A 166 25.10 -9.36 15.28
CA GLY A 166 26.01 -10.34 14.71
C GLY A 166 27.35 -10.52 15.43
N GLU A 167 27.88 -9.50 16.12
CA GLU A 167 29.14 -9.59 16.89
C GLU A 167 28.97 -10.12 18.33
N ILE A 168 27.73 -10.26 18.84
CA ILE A 168 27.50 -10.70 20.23
C ILE A 168 27.76 -12.21 20.38
N THR A 169 28.93 -12.61 20.87
CA THR A 169 29.22 -14.03 21.12
C THR A 169 28.35 -14.60 22.24
N PRO A 170 27.68 -15.75 22.05
CA PRO A 170 26.87 -16.41 23.07
C PRO A 170 27.75 -17.17 24.07
N GLN A 171 28.73 -16.51 24.67
CA GLN A 171 29.43 -16.92 25.90
C GLN A 171 30.63 -15.98 26.09
N GLU A 172 30.45 -14.85 26.78
CA GLU A 172 31.55 -14.27 27.56
C GLU A 172 30.98 -13.66 28.85
N ASP A 173 31.53 -14.16 29.95
CA ASP A 173 31.44 -13.80 31.37
C ASP A 173 30.18 -13.14 31.95
N LYS A 174 29.68 -13.71 33.06
CA LYS A 174 28.56 -13.16 33.86
C LYS A 174 28.76 -11.68 34.26
N LYS A 175 30.01 -11.19 34.32
CA LYS A 175 30.35 -9.78 34.56
C LYS A 175 30.07 -8.87 33.35
N ILE A 176 30.35 -9.33 32.12
CA ILE A 176 30.05 -8.60 30.88
C ILE A 176 28.53 -8.58 30.61
N LYS A 177 27.80 -9.63 31.00
CA LYS A 177 26.32 -9.70 30.93
C LYS A 177 25.63 -8.59 31.73
N LYS A 178 26.11 -8.28 32.94
CA LYS A 178 25.54 -7.20 33.77
C LYS A 178 25.92 -5.83 33.21
N ALA A 179 27.14 -5.65 32.75
CA ALA A 179 27.61 -4.40 32.15
C ALA A 179 26.86 -4.07 30.83
N LYS A 180 26.66 -5.04 29.93
CA LYS A 180 25.92 -4.84 28.67
C LYS A 180 24.41 -4.70 28.88
N LYS A 181 23.79 -5.45 29.81
CA LYS A 181 22.40 -5.21 30.21
C LYS A 181 22.22 -3.80 30.77
N ASN A 182 23.16 -3.34 31.61
CA ASN A 182 23.16 -1.98 32.12
C ASN A 182 23.40 -0.95 31.00
N ALA A 183 24.22 -1.23 29.99
CA ALA A 183 24.43 -0.33 28.86
C ALA A 183 23.19 -0.23 27.95
N VAL A 184 22.51 -1.34 27.67
CA VAL A 184 21.25 -1.35 26.91
C VAL A 184 20.13 -0.68 27.71
N VAL A 185 20.03 -0.95 29.02
CA VAL A 185 19.08 -0.26 29.90
C VAL A 185 19.41 1.23 30.01
N ALA A 186 20.68 1.60 30.11
CA ALA A 186 21.11 3.01 30.12
C ALA A 186 20.81 3.69 28.78
N TYR A 187 20.97 2.99 27.65
CA TYR A 187 20.61 3.50 26.33
C TYR A 187 19.09 3.66 26.18
N ILE A 188 18.30 2.66 26.57
CA ILE A 188 16.82 2.75 26.57
C ILE A 188 16.36 3.86 27.50
N ASN A 189 16.95 3.99 28.69
CA ASN A 189 16.62 5.08 29.62
C ASN A 189 17.05 6.44 29.07
N LYS A 190 18.18 6.51 28.34
CA LYS A 190 18.62 7.73 27.66
C LYS A 190 17.66 8.10 26.53
N GLU A 191 17.19 7.15 25.73
CA GLU A 191 16.19 7.41 24.69
C GLU A 191 14.81 7.73 25.28
N LEU A 192 14.39 7.07 26.36
CA LEU A 192 13.19 7.42 27.10
C LEU A 192 13.28 8.83 27.70
N SER A 193 14.45 9.22 28.22
CA SER A 193 14.72 10.59 28.67
C SER A 193 14.65 11.55 27.50
N ASN A 194 15.34 11.29 26.39
CA ASN A 194 15.29 12.12 25.19
C ASN A 194 13.86 12.28 24.64
N LEU A 195 13.04 11.23 24.69
CA LEU A 195 11.63 11.27 24.32
C LEU A 195 10.78 12.04 25.34
N ALA A 196 11.06 11.90 26.63
CA ALA A 196 10.41 12.68 27.68
C ALA A 196 10.77 14.17 27.58
N ASP A 197 12.03 14.49 27.28
CA ASP A 197 12.54 15.83 27.05
C ASP A 197 11.94 16.43 25.78
N ARG A 198 11.85 15.65 24.69
CA ARG A 198 11.11 16.06 23.49
C ARG A 198 9.63 16.28 23.78
N LYS A 199 9.00 15.42 24.56
CA LYS A 199 7.59 15.57 24.95
C LYS A 199 7.40 16.81 25.83
N GLY A 200 8.34 17.10 26.73
CA GLY A 200 8.38 18.31 27.55
C GLY A 200 8.54 19.56 26.68
N ALA A 201 9.52 19.57 25.78
CA ALA A 201 9.72 20.66 24.83
C ALA A 201 8.53 20.85 23.89
N LEU A 202 7.86 19.76 23.47
CA LEU A 202 6.61 19.79 22.70
C LEU A 202 5.44 20.32 23.54
N ALA A 203 5.35 19.95 24.82
CA ALA A 203 4.35 20.47 25.74
C ALA A 203 4.57 21.96 26.05
N GLU A 204 5.83 22.40 26.16
CA GLU A 204 6.21 23.80 26.31
C GLU A 204 5.96 24.61 25.03
N THR A 205 6.24 24.05 23.84
CA THR A 205 5.84 24.69 22.58
C THR A 205 4.33 24.69 22.39
N LEU A 206 3.60 23.67 22.85
CA LEU A 206 2.13 23.67 22.88
C LEU A 206 1.57 24.66 23.91
N ALA A 207 2.27 24.92 25.02
CA ALA A 207 1.88 25.92 26.02
C ALA A 207 2.22 27.36 25.58
N LEU A 208 3.34 27.55 24.86
CA LEU A 208 3.73 28.81 24.23
C LEU A 208 2.80 29.14 23.05
N ASN A 209 2.34 28.13 22.32
CA ASN A 209 1.23 28.24 21.37
C ASN A 209 -0.11 28.21 22.13
N LYS A 210 -0.40 29.29 22.85
CA LYS A 210 -1.76 29.69 23.28
C LYS A 210 -2.76 29.25 22.18
N PRO A 211 -3.93 28.65 22.52
CA PRO A 211 -4.71 27.91 21.54
C PRO A 211 -4.96 28.84 20.36
N LEU A 212 -4.39 28.51 19.20
CA LEU A 212 -5.00 28.95 17.96
C LEU A 212 -6.45 28.55 18.13
N ASN A 213 -7.37 29.52 18.06
CA ASN A 213 -8.79 29.25 18.00
C ASN A 213 -8.99 28.38 16.77
N LEU A 214 -8.83 27.07 16.91
CA LEU A 214 -9.04 26.09 15.87
C LEU A 214 -10.46 26.29 15.33
N ASP A 215 -11.38 26.71 16.19
CA ASP A 215 -12.74 27.11 15.81
C ASP A 215 -12.78 28.30 14.83
N GLN A 216 -11.90 29.30 14.95
CA GLN A 216 -11.81 30.41 13.99
C GLN A 216 -11.17 29.99 12.67
N GLU A 217 -10.12 29.16 12.71
CA GLU A 217 -9.50 28.59 11.50
C GLU A 217 -10.49 27.67 10.77
N ILE A 218 -11.20 26.81 11.50
CA ILE A 218 -12.25 25.93 10.98
C ILE A 218 -13.38 26.76 10.39
N SER A 219 -13.85 27.82 11.07
CA SER A 219 -14.86 28.74 10.54
C SER A 219 -14.39 29.39 9.23
N ASN A 220 -13.15 29.89 9.18
CA ASN A 220 -12.58 30.48 7.97
C ASN A 220 -12.46 29.47 6.82
N ILE A 221 -12.15 28.21 7.12
CA ILE A 221 -12.09 27.13 6.12
C ILE A 221 -13.50 26.78 5.63
N ILE A 222 -14.49 26.71 6.51
CA ILE A 222 -15.90 26.47 6.14
C ILE A 222 -16.42 27.60 5.24
N ASP A 223 -16.12 28.86 5.57
CA ASP A 223 -16.52 30.01 4.75
C ASP A 223 -15.85 29.98 3.36
N LYS A 224 -14.56 29.60 3.31
CA LYS A 224 -13.87 29.39 2.03
C LYS A 224 -14.49 28.26 1.21
N ILE A 225 -14.86 27.14 1.83
CA ILE A 225 -15.53 26.03 1.15
C ILE A 225 -16.87 26.48 0.58
N SER A 226 -17.71 27.13 1.40
CA SER A 226 -19.01 27.64 0.97
C SER A 226 -18.89 28.61 -0.20
N SER A 227 -17.93 29.55 -0.15
CA SER A 227 -17.69 30.49 -1.25
C SER A 227 -17.31 29.78 -2.57
N LYS A 228 -16.52 28.71 -2.48
CA LYS A 228 -16.09 27.91 -3.64
C LYS A 228 -17.24 27.07 -4.19
N GLU A 229 -18.08 26.50 -3.34
CA GLU A 229 -19.29 25.79 -3.76
C GLU A 229 -20.23 26.70 -4.54
N THR A 230 -20.49 27.92 -4.06
CA THR A 230 -21.27 28.90 -4.83
C THR A 230 -20.65 29.24 -6.18
N ALA A 231 -19.33 29.40 -6.26
CA ALA A 231 -18.66 29.66 -7.52
C ALA A 231 -18.80 28.47 -8.50
N VAL A 232 -18.74 27.24 -8.00
CA VAL A 232 -18.99 26.02 -8.79
C VAL A 232 -20.44 25.97 -9.28
N THR A 233 -21.42 26.27 -8.42
CA THR A 233 -22.83 26.29 -8.82
C THR A 233 -23.09 27.32 -9.92
N VAL A 234 -22.52 28.52 -9.81
CA VAL A 234 -22.62 29.58 -10.84
C VAL A 234 -21.94 29.15 -12.14
N ALA A 235 -20.81 28.46 -12.07
CA ALA A 235 -20.12 27.94 -13.26
C ALA A 235 -20.98 26.86 -13.97
N ILE A 236 -21.62 25.97 -13.21
CA ILE A 236 -22.54 24.95 -13.74
C ILE A 236 -23.75 25.61 -14.40
N SER A 237 -24.39 26.60 -13.77
CA SER A 237 -25.54 27.29 -14.36
C SER A 237 -25.17 28.02 -15.65
N ARG A 238 -23.98 28.64 -15.69
CA ARG A 238 -23.46 29.30 -16.90
C ARG A 238 -23.17 28.29 -18.01
N ASN A 239 -22.63 27.12 -17.68
CA ASN A 239 -22.40 26.05 -18.65
C ASN A 239 -23.73 25.55 -19.24
N GLN A 240 -24.76 25.37 -18.42
CA GLN A 240 -26.10 25.00 -18.89
C GLN A 240 -26.72 26.04 -19.82
N GLN A 241 -26.52 27.34 -19.55
CA GLN A 241 -26.97 28.41 -20.46
C GLN A 241 -26.23 28.34 -21.80
N LEU A 242 -24.90 28.20 -21.80
CA LEU A 242 -24.11 28.07 -23.02
C LEU A 242 -24.53 26.85 -23.85
N LEU A 243 -24.85 25.72 -23.20
CA LEU A 243 -25.36 24.54 -23.89
C LEU A 243 -26.70 24.82 -24.60
N LYS A 244 -27.61 25.56 -23.96
CA LYS A 244 -28.88 25.97 -24.59
C LYS A 244 -28.67 26.91 -25.79
N GLU A 245 -27.71 27.83 -25.70
CA GLU A 245 -27.35 28.71 -26.82
C GLU A 245 -26.72 27.92 -27.98
N LEU A 246 -25.89 26.92 -27.66
CA LEU A 246 -25.26 26.05 -28.65
C LEU A 246 -26.30 25.17 -29.36
N THR A 247 -27.28 24.61 -28.65
CA THR A 247 -28.35 23.85 -29.29
C THR A 247 -29.19 24.72 -30.23
N ASN A 248 -29.55 25.94 -29.81
CA ASN A 248 -30.32 26.86 -30.64
C ASN A 248 -29.53 27.32 -31.89
N THR A 249 -28.23 27.58 -31.76
CA THR A 249 -27.39 27.93 -32.93
C THR A 249 -27.23 26.75 -33.89
N ASN A 250 -27.12 25.52 -33.39
CA ASN A 250 -27.10 24.32 -34.23
C ASN A 250 -28.44 24.07 -34.95
N GLU A 251 -29.57 24.33 -34.30
CA GLU A 251 -30.89 24.25 -34.94
C GLU A 251 -30.98 25.23 -36.13
N ARG A 252 -30.57 26.48 -35.92
CA ARG A 252 -30.53 27.49 -37.00
C ARG A 252 -29.55 27.10 -38.12
N LEU A 253 -28.40 26.51 -37.78
CA LEU A 253 -27.44 26.02 -38.76
C LEU A 253 -28.03 24.87 -39.60
N SER A 254 -28.77 23.96 -38.96
CA SER A 254 -29.48 22.88 -39.65
C SER A 254 -30.52 23.43 -40.62
N GLU A 255 -31.33 24.41 -40.21
CA GLU A 255 -32.30 25.09 -41.07
C GLU A 255 -31.62 25.73 -42.29
N CYS A 256 -30.52 26.46 -42.07
CA CYS A 256 -29.74 27.06 -43.16
C CYS A 256 -29.17 26.00 -44.12
N ASN A 257 -28.69 24.86 -43.61
CA ASN A 257 -28.20 23.77 -44.45
C ASN A 257 -29.30 23.13 -45.28
N ILE A 258 -30.50 22.95 -44.72
CA ILE A 258 -31.66 22.46 -45.46
C ILE A 258 -32.02 23.43 -46.59
N LEU A 259 -32.07 24.74 -46.30
CA LEU A 259 -32.31 25.77 -47.31
C LEU A 259 -31.23 25.75 -48.40
N TYR A 260 -29.97 25.64 -48.01
CA TYR A 260 -28.85 25.59 -48.95
C TYR A 260 -28.94 24.38 -49.89
N ASN A 261 -29.24 23.19 -49.36
CA ASN A 261 -29.44 21.99 -50.17
C ASN A 261 -30.61 22.16 -51.15
N ARG A 262 -31.70 22.78 -50.71
CA ARG A 262 -32.85 23.07 -51.58
C ARG A 262 -32.50 24.04 -52.71
N TYR A 263 -31.68 25.05 -52.45
CA TYR A 263 -31.17 25.94 -53.51
C TYR A 263 -30.23 25.22 -54.49
N GLN A 264 -29.40 24.29 -54.01
CA GLN A 264 -28.56 23.44 -54.86
C GLN A 264 -29.40 22.52 -55.77
N GLU A 265 -30.46 21.92 -55.24
CA GLU A 265 -31.41 21.11 -56.01
C GLU A 265 -32.15 21.94 -57.07
N LEU A 266 -32.61 23.14 -56.72
CA LEU A 266 -33.20 24.06 -57.69
C LEU A 266 -32.20 24.41 -58.80
N LYS A 267 -30.96 24.73 -58.43
CA LYS A 267 -29.90 25.02 -59.40
C LYS A 267 -29.64 23.83 -60.34
N SER A 268 -29.59 22.61 -59.81
CA SER A 268 -29.37 21.41 -60.63
C SER A 268 -30.53 21.15 -61.59
N GLN A 269 -31.78 21.40 -61.17
CA GLN A 269 -32.97 21.34 -62.03
C GLN A 269 -32.92 22.36 -63.17
N TYR A 270 -32.48 23.60 -62.91
CA TYR A 270 -32.30 24.59 -63.99
C TYR A 270 -31.19 24.19 -64.96
N SER A 271 -30.02 23.75 -64.48
CA SER A 271 -28.93 23.32 -65.36
C SER A 271 -29.27 22.06 -66.18
N SER A 272 -30.12 21.16 -65.65
CA SER A 272 -30.59 19.99 -66.39
C SER A 272 -31.72 20.32 -67.37
N ALA A 273 -32.46 21.40 -67.15
CA ALA A 273 -33.41 21.96 -68.13
C ALA A 273 -32.68 22.63 -69.31
N GLU A 274 -31.58 23.35 -69.07
CA GLU A 274 -30.68 23.84 -70.14
C GLU A 274 -30.11 22.69 -70.97
N LEU A 275 -29.60 21.63 -70.34
CA LEU A 275 -29.11 20.44 -71.04
C LEU A 275 -30.21 19.68 -71.82
N LYS A 276 -31.46 19.70 -71.37
CA LYS A 276 -32.59 19.13 -72.13
C LYS A 276 -32.98 20.01 -73.33
N HIS A 277 -32.71 21.31 -73.26
CA HIS A 277 -32.97 22.23 -74.37
C HIS A 277 -31.92 22.08 -75.49
N ASP A 278 -30.69 21.66 -75.16
CA ASP A 278 -29.61 21.38 -76.12
C ASP A 278 -29.72 19.99 -76.81
N PHE A 279 -30.58 19.08 -76.32
CA PHE A 279 -30.83 17.77 -76.95
C PHE A 279 -32.06 17.75 -77.89
N LEU A 280 -32.70 18.90 -78.13
CA LEU A 280 -33.85 19.05 -79.05
C LEU A 280 -33.52 19.95 -80.28
N HIS A 281 -32.25 20.10 -80.62
CA HIS A 281 -31.79 20.68 -81.88
C HIS A 281 -30.89 19.71 -82.66
#